data_AF-A0A6A4GDE9-F1
#
_entry.id   AF-A0A6A4GDE9-F1
#
_cell.length_a   1.000
_cell.length_b   1.000
_cell.length_c   1.000
_cell.angle_alpha   90.00
_cell.angle_beta   90.00
_cell.angle_gamma   90.00
#
_symmetry.space_group_name_H-M   'P 1'
#
loop_
_entity.id
_entity.type
_entity.pdbx_description
1 polymer ?
#
loop_
_entity_poly.entity_id
_entity_poly.type
_entity_poly.pdbx_seq_one_letter_code
_entity_poly.pdbx_strand_id
1 'polypeptide(L)'
;MPIWLDQEDLSFLRTRISEAEIQLESLENQMNELKRVYEAQISELMPQKDAKLVEIASYRNICSPVRRVPQEILSSVLELCCLPADGIWSSTYDIIRHTSILSQVCVAWRKAAHSTPRLWSKLCI
;
A
#
# COMPACT_ATOMS: atom_id res chain seq x y z
N MET A 1 44.22 44.05 -16.06
CA MET A 1 44.25 45.43 -15.52
C MET A 1 43.48 45.40 -14.21
N PRO A 2 44.05 45.79 -13.06
CA PRO A 2 43.30 45.83 -11.80
C PRO A 2 42.21 46.89 -11.90
N ILE A 3 40.98 46.52 -11.52
CA ILE A 3 39.88 47.48 -11.37
C ILE A 3 40.18 48.24 -10.08
N TRP A 4 40.63 49.49 -10.19
CA TRP A 4 40.81 50.37 -9.04
C TRP A 4 39.44 50.96 -8.68
N LEU A 5 38.79 50.37 -7.69
CA LEU A 5 37.58 50.93 -7.08
C LEU A 5 38.00 51.96 -6.05
N ASP A 6 37.36 53.11 -6.06
CA ASP A 6 37.59 54.12 -5.03
C ASP A 6 36.87 53.74 -3.72
N GLN A 7 37.10 54.53 -2.66
CA GLN A 7 36.51 54.26 -1.34
C GLN A 7 34.98 54.37 -1.35
N GLU A 8 34.42 55.19 -2.25
CA GLU A 8 32.98 55.42 -2.37
C GLU A 8 32.32 54.21 -3.04
N ASP A 9 32.91 53.69 -4.12
CA ASP A 9 32.53 52.45 -4.79
C ASP A 9 32.51 51.26 -3.81
N LEU A 10 33.56 51.11 -2.98
CA LEU A 10 33.62 50.05 -1.98
C LEU A 10 32.54 50.19 -0.91
N SER A 11 32.23 51.42 -0.48
CA SER A 11 31.16 51.69 0.49
C SER A 11 29.78 51.37 -0.07
N PHE A 12 29.55 51.70 -1.35
CA PHE A 12 28.31 51.41 -2.07
C PHE A 12 28.11 49.91 -2.21
N LEU A 13 29.13 49.19 -2.67
CA LEU A 13 29.08 47.72 -2.82
C LEU A 13 28.84 47.03 -1.47
N ARG A 14 29.49 47.48 -0.39
CA ARG A 14 29.27 46.91 0.95
C ARG A 14 27.83 47.10 1.44
N THR A 15 27.27 48.28 1.21
CA THR A 15 25.87 48.57 1.52
C THR A 15 24.95 47.65 0.74
N ARG A 16 25.22 47.48 -0.57
CA ARG A 16 24.43 46.61 -1.44
C ARG A 16 24.50 45.14 -1.05
N ILE A 17 25.68 44.65 -0.67
CA ILE A 17 25.89 43.30 -0.13
C ILE A 17 25.09 43.13 1.16
N SER A 18 25.21 44.07 2.11
CA SER A 18 24.51 44.00 3.40
C SER A 18 22.99 43.96 3.21
N GLU A 19 22.46 44.78 2.30
CA GLU A 19 21.03 44.75 1.96
C GLU A 19 20.60 43.43 1.31
N ALA A 20 21.42 42.86 0.42
CA ALA A 20 21.14 41.58 -0.22
C ALA A 20 21.18 40.42 0.79
N GLU A 21 22.10 40.45 1.76
CA GLU A 21 22.17 39.47 2.85
C GLU A 21 20.91 39.51 3.72
N ILE A 22 20.42 40.69 4.08
CA ILE A 22 19.17 40.86 4.83
C ILE A 22 17.97 40.31 4.04
N GLN A 23 17.92 40.56 2.73
CA GLN A 23 16.86 40.02 1.88
C GLN A 23 16.91 38.50 1.78
N LEU A 24 18.10 37.92 1.69
CA LEU A 24 18.30 36.47 1.66
C LEU A 24 17.80 35.84 2.97
N GLU A 25 18.20 36.40 4.11
CA GLU A 25 17.75 35.92 5.43
C GLU A 25 16.22 36.00 5.56
N SER A 26 15.61 37.08 5.07
CA SER A 26 14.14 37.20 5.05
C SER A 26 13.49 36.10 4.20
N LEU A 27 14.01 35.81 3.01
CA LEU A 27 13.46 34.78 2.13
C LEU A 27 13.61 33.37 2.72
N GLU A 28 14.76 33.07 3.33
CA GLU A 28 14.98 31.80 4.01
C GLU A 28 13.99 31.60 5.17
N ASN A 29 13.72 32.64 5.95
CA ASN A 29 12.74 32.60 7.02
C ASN A 29 11.31 32.34 6.48
N GLN A 30 10.92 33.00 5.39
CA GLN A 30 9.63 32.75 4.73
C GLN A 30 9.52 31.31 4.22
N MET A 31 10.58 30.79 3.61
CA MET A 31 10.61 29.41 3.10
C MET A 31 10.49 28.38 4.24
N ASN A 32 11.20 28.62 5.35
CA ASN A 32 11.14 27.76 6.52
C ASN A 32 9.75 27.76 7.17
N GLU A 33 9.10 28.92 7.26
CA GLU A 33 7.75 29.01 7.80
C GLU A 33 6.73 28.29 6.90
N LEU A 34 6.80 28.51 5.59
CA LEU A 34 5.93 27.82 4.63
C LEU A 34 6.11 26.30 4.71
N LYS A 35 7.35 25.83 4.82
CA LYS A 35 7.68 24.42 4.97
C LYS A 35 7.05 23.83 6.24
N ARG A 36 7.16 24.52 7.38
CA ARG A 36 6.55 24.09 8.64
C ARG A 36 5.03 23.96 8.54
N VAL A 37 4.37 24.94 7.91
CA VAL A 37 2.92 24.90 7.70
C VAL A 37 2.52 23.70 6.84
N TYR A 38 3.25 23.43 5.76
CA TYR A 38 2.96 22.29 4.88
C TYR A 38 3.21 20.94 5.56
N GLU A 39 4.29 20.81 6.33
CA GLU A 39 4.59 19.61 7.12
C GLU A 39 3.51 19.35 8.18
N ALA A 40 3.01 20.39 8.84
CA ALA A 40 1.91 20.27 9.79
C ALA A 40 0.62 19.80 9.10
N GLN A 41 0.26 20.37 7.94
CA GLN A 41 -0.92 19.96 7.18
C GLN A 41 -0.83 18.49 6.72
N ILE A 42 0.35 18.07 6.23
CA ILE A 42 0.57 16.66 5.86
C ILE A 42 0.41 15.75 7.07
N SER A 43 1.01 16.11 8.21
CA SER A 43 0.92 15.33 9.45
C SER A 43 -0.52 15.16 9.92
N GLU A 44 -1.37 16.15 9.71
CA GLU A 44 -2.79 16.10 10.04
C GLU A 44 -3.63 15.29 9.04
N LEU A 45 -3.36 15.42 7.74
CA LEU A 45 -4.16 14.80 6.68
C LEU A 45 -3.79 13.34 6.43
N MET A 46 -2.53 12.94 6.64
CA MET A 46 -2.10 11.56 6.41
C MET A 46 -2.90 10.54 7.24
N PRO A 47 -3.07 10.71 8.57
CA PRO A 47 -3.86 9.79 9.39
C PRO A 47 -5.32 9.70 8.94
N GLN A 48 -5.92 10.83 8.52
CA GLN A 48 -7.30 10.86 8.02
C GLN A 48 -7.44 10.06 6.72
N LYS A 49 -6.49 10.23 5.80
CA LYS A 49 -6.43 9.44 4.56
C LYS A 49 -6.31 7.95 4.87
N ASP A 50 -5.42 7.58 5.77
CA ASP A 50 -5.18 6.18 6.13
C ASP A 50 -6.40 5.55 6.82
N ALA A 51 -7.07 6.29 7.70
CA ALA A 51 -8.34 5.87 8.30
C ALA A 51 -9.42 5.61 7.23
N LYS A 52 -9.52 6.48 6.22
CA LYS A 52 -10.47 6.28 5.11
C LYS A 52 -10.12 5.08 4.24
N LEU A 53 -8.83 4.80 4.02
CA LEU A 53 -8.40 3.59 3.31
C LEU A 53 -8.78 2.31 4.07
N VAL A 54 -8.63 2.30 5.39
CA VAL A 54 -9.06 1.18 6.26
C VAL A 54 -10.57 0.99 6.19
N GLU A 55 -11.34 2.08 6.27
CA GLU A 55 -12.80 2.04 6.15
C GLU A 55 -13.26 1.46 4.79
N ILE A 56 -12.70 1.96 3.69
CA ILE A 56 -12.99 1.45 2.34
C ILE A 56 -12.65 -0.04 2.22
N ALA A 57 -11.50 -0.47 2.76
CA ALA A 57 -11.11 -1.87 2.75
C ALA A 57 -12.10 -2.74 3.54
N SER A 58 -12.62 -2.25 4.66
CA SER A 58 -13.66 -2.93 5.45
C SER A 58 -14.94 -3.12 4.63
N TYR A 59 -15.46 -2.06 4.01
CA TYR A 59 -16.67 -2.17 3.17
C TYR A 59 -16.47 -3.09 1.97
N ARG A 60 -15.32 -3.02 1.29
CA ARG A 60 -14.98 -3.94 0.20
C ARG A 60 -14.94 -5.39 0.67
N ASN A 61 -14.41 -5.64 1.86
CA ASN A 61 -14.39 -6.96 2.47
C ASN A 61 -15.80 -7.49 2.76
N ILE A 62 -16.69 -6.65 3.30
CA ILE A 62 -18.09 -7.02 3.56
C ILE A 62 -18.86 -7.30 2.27
N CYS A 63 -18.68 -6.45 1.27
CA CYS A 63 -19.31 -6.59 -0.04
C CYS A 63 -18.71 -7.69 -0.91
N SER A 64 -17.58 -8.28 -0.50
CA SER A 64 -16.89 -9.32 -1.26
C SER A 64 -17.83 -10.51 -1.48
N PRO A 65 -18.07 -10.94 -2.74
CA PRO A 65 -18.97 -12.04 -3.06
C PRO A 65 -18.66 -13.30 -2.24
N VAL A 66 -17.38 -13.58 -2.02
CA VAL A 66 -16.89 -14.77 -1.31
C VAL A 66 -17.39 -14.92 0.12
N ARG A 67 -17.69 -13.81 0.81
CA ARG A 67 -18.22 -13.83 2.19
C ARG A 67 -19.74 -13.92 2.24
N ARG A 68 -20.40 -13.71 1.09
CA ARG A 68 -21.87 -13.76 0.95
C ARG A 68 -22.35 -15.06 0.29
N VAL A 69 -21.43 -15.82 -0.30
CA VAL A 69 -21.71 -17.14 -0.85
C VAL A 69 -21.92 -18.12 0.32
N PRO A 70 -23.03 -18.89 0.34
CA PRO A 70 -23.23 -19.94 1.32
C PRO A 70 -22.06 -20.93 1.34
N GLN A 71 -21.77 -21.48 2.52
CA GLN A 71 -20.61 -22.37 2.70
C GLN A 71 -20.66 -23.56 1.73
N GLU A 72 -21.85 -24.10 1.48
CA GLU A 72 -22.09 -25.24 0.58
C GLU A 72 -21.67 -24.92 -0.86
N ILE A 73 -22.05 -23.73 -1.34
CA ILE A 73 -21.69 -23.28 -2.69
C ILE A 73 -20.18 -23.05 -2.79
N LEU A 74 -19.57 -22.46 -1.76
CA LEU A 74 -18.13 -22.27 -1.72
C LEU A 74 -17.38 -23.62 -1.70
N SER A 75 -17.85 -24.59 -0.92
CA SER A 75 -17.32 -25.96 -0.91
C SER A 75 -17.43 -26.61 -2.29
N SER A 76 -18.57 -26.50 -2.98
CA SER A 76 -18.73 -27.03 -4.34
C SER A 76 -17.77 -26.38 -5.34
N VAL A 77 -17.56 -25.06 -5.25
CA VAL A 77 -16.57 -24.36 -6.10
C VAL A 77 -15.16 -24.88 -5.82
N LEU A 78 -14.77 -25.04 -4.55
CA LEU A 78 -13.46 -25.58 -4.19
C LEU A 78 -13.28 -27.01 -4.71
N GLU A 79 -14.29 -27.87 -4.59
CA GLU A 79 -14.26 -29.22 -5.16
C GLU A 79 -14.01 -29.19 -6.66
N LEU A 80 -14.71 -28.33 -7.41
CA LEU A 80 -14.52 -28.16 -8.84
C LEU A 80 -13.12 -27.63 -9.20
N CYS A 81 -12.59 -26.68 -8.43
CA CYS A 81 -11.24 -26.15 -8.63
C CYS A 81 -10.13 -27.19 -8.36
N CYS A 82 -10.41 -28.17 -7.51
CA CYS A 82 -9.53 -29.28 -7.15
C CYS A 82 -9.71 -30.52 -8.04
N LEU A 83 -10.44 -30.42 -9.15
CA LEU A 83 -10.51 -31.48 -10.15
C LEU A 83 -9.31 -31.41 -11.11
N PRO A 84 -8.80 -32.57 -11.58
CA PRO A 84 -7.88 -32.60 -12.71
C PRO A 84 -8.50 -31.93 -13.95
N ALA A 85 -7.72 -31.16 -14.70
CA ALA A 85 -8.21 -30.42 -15.87
C ALA A 85 -8.72 -31.34 -17.00
N ASP A 86 -8.18 -32.56 -17.09
CA ASP A 86 -8.60 -33.62 -18.00
C ASP A 86 -9.68 -34.54 -17.40
N GLY A 87 -10.09 -34.29 -16.15
CA GLY A 87 -11.01 -35.14 -15.39
C GLY A 87 -10.42 -36.48 -14.94
N ILE A 88 -9.13 -36.74 -15.20
CA ILE A 88 -8.49 -38.03 -14.94
C ILE A 88 -7.67 -37.92 -13.65
N TRP A 89 -8.05 -38.73 -12.66
CA TRP A 89 -7.32 -38.87 -11.41
C TRP A 89 -6.08 -39.76 -11.61
N SER A 90 -4.95 -39.17 -11.98
CA SER A 90 -3.67 -39.87 -12.05
C SER A 90 -3.03 -40.04 -10.67
N SER A 91 -2.07 -40.97 -10.56
CA SER A 91 -1.23 -41.12 -9.35
C SER A 91 -0.36 -39.89 -9.07
N THR A 92 -0.12 -39.05 -10.08
CA THR A 92 0.65 -37.80 -9.98
C THR A 92 -0.20 -36.61 -9.57
N TYR A 93 -1.52 -36.74 -9.51
CA TYR A 93 -2.42 -35.64 -9.18
C TYR A 93 -2.57 -35.48 -7.66
N ASP A 94 -1.98 -34.42 -7.12
CA ASP A 94 -2.02 -34.10 -5.70
C ASP A 94 -3.13 -33.09 -5.37
N ILE A 95 -4.32 -33.61 -5.04
CA ILE A 95 -5.45 -32.79 -4.61
C ILE A 95 -5.13 -32.01 -3.33
N ILE A 96 -4.33 -32.57 -2.42
CA ILE A 96 -4.03 -31.94 -1.13
C ILE A 96 -3.20 -30.69 -1.33
N ARG A 97 -2.25 -30.70 -2.28
CA ARG A 97 -1.53 -29.48 -2.66
C ARG A 97 -2.48 -28.40 -3.17
N HIS A 98 -3.43 -28.73 -4.04
CA HIS A 98 -4.41 -27.77 -4.55
C HIS A 98 -5.29 -27.22 -3.43
N THR A 99 -5.85 -28.10 -2.60
CA THR A 99 -6.66 -27.74 -1.43
C THR A 99 -5.88 -26.85 -0.46
N SER A 100 -4.59 -27.13 -0.26
CA SER A 100 -3.70 -26.34 0.61
C SER A 100 -3.49 -24.93 0.07
N ILE A 101 -3.28 -24.78 -1.25
CA ILE A 101 -3.16 -23.46 -1.90
C ILE A 101 -4.47 -22.67 -1.73
N LEU A 102 -5.61 -23.29 -2.00
CA LEU A 102 -6.92 -22.63 -1.87
C LEU A 102 -7.21 -22.23 -0.41
N SER A 103 -6.81 -23.05 0.57
CA SER A 103 -6.98 -22.78 2.01
C SER A 103 -6.17 -21.58 2.52
N GLN A 104 -5.20 -21.09 1.74
CA GLN A 104 -4.39 -19.92 2.08
C GLN A 104 -4.99 -18.60 1.58
N VAL A 105 -6.00 -18.63 0.70
CA VAL A 105 -6.58 -17.42 0.08
C VAL A 105 -7.26 -16.52 1.12
N CYS A 106 -8.17 -17.07 1.92
CA CYS A 106 -8.81 -16.32 3.01
C CYS A 106 -9.42 -17.26 4.06
N VAL A 107 -9.86 -16.69 5.18
CA VAL A 107 -10.51 -17.45 6.29
C VAL A 107 -11.76 -18.19 5.82
N ALA A 108 -12.56 -17.62 4.91
CA ALA A 108 -13.76 -18.27 4.40
C ALA A 108 -13.42 -19.52 3.57
N TRP A 109 -12.42 -19.42 2.68
CA TRP A 109 -11.95 -20.56 1.86
C TRP A 109 -11.35 -21.66 2.72
N ARG A 110 -10.57 -21.29 3.74
CA ARG A 110 -10.03 -22.24 4.71
C ARG A 110 -11.12 -22.99 5.46
N LYS A 111 -12.15 -22.28 5.94
CA LYS A 111 -13.29 -22.90 6.64
C LYS A 111 -14.04 -23.86 5.72
N ALA A 112 -14.35 -23.43 4.50
CA ALA A 112 -15.02 -24.27 3.50
C ALA A 112 -14.16 -25.52 3.18
N ALA A 113 -12.86 -25.34 2.92
CA ALA A 113 -11.94 -26.44 2.62
C ALA A 113 -11.86 -27.47 3.76
N HIS A 114 -11.70 -27.02 5.02
CA HIS A 114 -11.69 -27.93 6.17
C HIS A 114 -13.03 -28.62 6.43
N SER A 115 -14.15 -27.93 6.12
CA SER A 115 -15.49 -28.52 6.25
C SER A 115 -15.85 -29.50 5.13
N THR A 116 -14.95 -29.71 4.16
CA THR A 116 -15.20 -30.53 2.97
C THR A 116 -14.19 -31.68 2.91
N PRO A 117 -14.45 -32.82 3.60
CA PRO A 117 -13.50 -33.94 3.70
C PRO A 117 -13.02 -34.50 2.35
N ARG A 118 -13.86 -34.38 1.30
CA ARG A 118 -13.53 -34.83 -0.07
C ARG A 118 -12.29 -34.14 -0.64
N LEU A 119 -12.00 -32.92 -0.22
CA LEU A 119 -10.81 -32.17 -0.65
C LEU A 119 -9.49 -32.71 -0.06
N TRP A 120 -9.58 -33.64 0.90
CA TRP A 120 -8.44 -34.20 1.63
C TRP A 120 -8.34 -35.73 1.47
N SER A 121 -9.16 -36.34 0.61
CA SER A 121 -9.33 -37.80 0.58
C SER A 121 -8.22 -38.57 -0.15
N LYS A 122 -7.29 -37.89 -0.84
CA LYS A 122 -6.19 -38.53 -1.57
C LYS A 122 -4.87 -37.86 -1.25
N LEU A 123 -4.02 -38.55 -0.50
CA LEU A 123 -2.64 -38.17 -0.26
C LEU A 123 -1.76 -38.97 -1.22
N CYS A 124 -1.15 -38.28 -2.19
CA CYS A 124 -0.07 -38.85 -2.99
C CYS A 124 1.25 -38.51 -2.29
N ILE A 125 1.83 -39.47 -1.56
CA ILE A 125 3.20 -39.38 -1.01
C ILE A 125 4.17 -39.93 -2.05
#